data_AF-A0A0M0JWA9-F1
#
_entry.id   AF-A0A0M0JWA9-F1
#
_cell.length_a   1.000
_cell.length_b   1.000
_cell.length_c   1.000
_cell.angle_alpha   90.00
_cell.angle_beta   90.00
_cell.angle_gamma   90.00
#
_symmetry.space_group_name_H-M   'P 1'
#
loop_
_entity.id
_entity.type
_entity.pdbx_description
1 polymer ?
#
loop_
_entity_poly.entity_id
_entity_poly.type
_entity_poly.pdbx_seq_one_letter_code
_entity_poly.pdbx_strand_id
1 'polypeptide(L)'
;MPNKLFCPITFSLPVDPVIAEDGKVYERSAIEEWLKKQRKSPVTNLEMGTKLLPALQVKNMIRAMVSKGALTGDKVDAWRQKMKEKEELEEMRCLAEAGNGGAMSNLGLWYKYGEKGLAKDEAKAFEWFEKSHEAGNVCGSGYLGRCYLLGYGVPTCQALDQVWQSRGATLLSEAAGRGSKRACFNLGFAYAEGRYGFPKDEKMARRYYSMVVRATIDDCAAINKEAAATWLRE
;
A
#
# COMPACT_ATOMS: atom_id res chain seq x y z
N MET A 1 28.20 -8.68 25.09
CA MET A 1 26.92 -8.01 25.42
C MET A 1 26.14 -7.39 24.23
N PRO A 2 26.66 -7.21 23.00
CA PRO A 2 25.85 -6.70 21.86
C PRO A 2 24.83 -7.69 21.26
N ASN A 3 25.11 -9.00 21.29
CA ASN A 3 24.28 -10.02 20.62
C ASN A 3 22.91 -10.28 21.26
N LYS A 4 22.58 -9.64 22.40
CA LYS A 4 21.26 -9.79 23.06
C LYS A 4 20.21 -8.77 22.58
N LEU A 5 20.59 -7.82 21.72
CA LEU A 5 19.72 -6.74 21.24
C LEU A 5 19.08 -7.02 19.88
N PHE A 6 19.64 -7.94 19.11
CA PHE A 6 19.13 -8.27 17.78
C PHE A 6 18.04 -9.32 17.87
N CYS A 7 17.01 -9.17 17.04
CA CYS A 7 15.99 -10.19 16.89
C CYS A 7 16.63 -11.46 16.27
N PRO A 8 16.47 -12.65 16.87
CA PRO A 8 17.02 -13.89 16.32
C PRO A 8 16.44 -14.31 14.96
N ILE A 9 15.24 -13.83 14.59
CA ILE A 9 14.60 -14.15 13.30
C ILE A 9 15.09 -13.20 12.21
N THR A 10 15.11 -11.89 12.49
CA THR A 10 15.41 -10.87 11.46
C THR A 10 16.88 -10.46 11.42
N PHE A 11 17.68 -10.87 12.40
CA PHE A 11 19.08 -10.48 12.61
C PHE A 11 19.32 -8.95 12.66
N SER A 12 18.25 -8.19 12.91
CA SER A 12 18.21 -6.73 12.92
C SER A 12 17.75 -6.20 14.29
N LEU A 13 17.98 -4.91 14.54
CA LEU A 13 17.42 -4.26 15.73
C LEU A 13 15.89 -4.24 15.60
N PRO A 14 15.14 -4.71 16.61
CA PRO A 14 13.69 -4.67 16.56
C PRO A 14 13.17 -3.24 16.71
N VAL A 15 12.17 -2.89 15.91
CA VAL A 15 11.36 -1.67 15.98
C VAL A 15 10.24 -1.82 17.00
N ASP A 16 9.59 -3.00 17.05
CA ASP A 16 8.59 -3.34 18.06
C ASP A 16 8.98 -4.61 18.83
N PRO A 17 9.94 -4.51 19.78
CA PRO A 17 10.44 -5.67 20.48
C PRO A 17 9.41 -6.26 21.45
N VAL A 18 9.26 -7.58 21.41
CA VAL A 18 8.41 -8.37 22.31
C VAL A 18 9.19 -9.53 22.92
N ILE A 19 8.82 -9.92 24.15
CA ILE A 19 9.31 -11.11 24.83
C ILE A 19 8.30 -12.23 24.60
N ALA A 20 8.75 -13.34 24.04
CA ALA A 20 7.94 -14.56 23.93
C ALA A 20 8.09 -15.45 25.18
N GLU A 21 7.33 -16.53 25.26
CA GLU A 21 7.31 -17.44 26.42
C GLU A 21 8.66 -18.14 26.67
N ASP A 22 9.54 -18.23 25.67
CA ASP A 22 10.92 -18.72 25.80
C ASP A 22 11.88 -17.69 26.45
N GLY A 23 11.37 -16.51 26.84
CA GLY A 23 12.11 -15.43 27.45
C GLY A 23 13.03 -14.66 26.48
N LYS A 24 12.96 -14.94 25.17
CA LYS A 24 13.77 -14.24 24.15
C LYS A 24 13.00 -13.06 23.57
N VAL A 25 13.77 -12.09 23.08
CA VAL A 25 13.25 -10.87 22.47
C VAL A 25 13.23 -11.00 20.96
N TYR A 26 12.10 -10.68 20.36
CA TYR A 26 11.87 -10.73 18.92
C TYR A 26 11.28 -9.42 18.41
N GLU A 27 11.40 -9.20 17.10
CA GLU A 27 10.51 -8.27 16.40
C GLU A 27 9.10 -8.88 16.36
N ARG A 28 8.08 -8.13 16.76
CA ARG A 28 6.70 -8.62 16.90
C ARG A 28 6.20 -9.29 15.62
N SER A 29 6.28 -8.60 14.49
CA SER A 29 5.76 -9.11 13.22
C SER A 29 6.42 -10.44 12.83
N ALA A 30 7.74 -10.54 13.01
CA ALA A 30 8.49 -11.74 12.67
C ALA A 30 8.14 -12.94 13.55
N ILE A 31 7.97 -12.75 14.87
CA ILE A 31 7.60 -13.86 15.76
C ILE A 31 6.14 -14.28 15.58
N GLU A 32 5.24 -13.34 15.28
CA GLU A 32 3.84 -13.67 14.97
C GLU A 32 3.73 -14.52 13.70
N GLU A 33 4.47 -14.16 12.64
CA GLU A 33 4.52 -14.97 11.41
C GLU A 33 5.15 -16.35 11.65
N TRP A 34 6.20 -16.42 12.46
CA TRP A 34 6.82 -17.70 12.82
C TRP A 34 5.84 -18.62 13.55
N LEU A 35 5.13 -18.10 14.55
CA LEU A 35 4.22 -18.88 15.38
C LEU A 35 2.94 -19.31 14.65
N LYS A 36 2.55 -18.59 13.59
CA LYS A 36 1.50 -19.04 12.66
C LYS A 36 1.91 -20.28 11.89
N LYS A 37 3.19 -20.42 11.54
CA LYS A 37 3.72 -21.58 10.81
C LYS A 37 3.99 -22.76 11.74
N GLN A 38 4.54 -22.49 12.92
CA GLN A 38 4.90 -23.52 13.88
C GLN A 38 4.87 -23.01 15.31
N ARG A 39 4.22 -23.75 16.21
CA ARG A 39 4.08 -23.43 17.65
C ARG A 39 5.34 -23.81 18.44
N LYS A 40 6.50 -23.34 17.98
CA LYS A 40 7.82 -23.63 18.56
C LYS A 40 8.69 -22.40 18.68
N SER A 41 9.54 -22.35 19.70
CA SER A 41 10.56 -21.31 19.84
C SER A 41 11.52 -21.31 18.64
N PRO A 42 11.78 -20.14 18.02
CA PRO A 42 12.82 -20.00 17.00
C PRO A 42 14.24 -20.31 17.47
N VAL A 43 14.48 -20.30 18.78
CA VAL A 43 15.82 -20.44 19.36
C VAL A 43 16.03 -21.81 19.97
N THR A 44 15.05 -22.35 20.71
CA THR A 44 15.19 -23.65 21.40
C THR A 44 14.51 -24.80 20.68
N ASN A 45 13.65 -24.52 19.68
CA ASN A 45 12.82 -25.51 18.99
C ASN A 45 11.84 -26.29 19.90
N LEU A 46 11.64 -25.84 21.13
CA LEU A 46 10.64 -26.38 22.06
C LEU A 46 9.26 -25.80 21.77
N GLU A 47 8.20 -26.50 22.16
CA GLU A 47 6.83 -26.00 22.04
C GLU A 47 6.65 -24.67 22.79
N MET A 48 5.92 -23.75 22.17
CA MET A 48 5.74 -22.40 22.69
C MET A 48 4.36 -21.86 22.27
N GLY A 49 3.67 -21.21 23.21
CA GLY A 49 2.42 -20.51 22.95
C GLY A 49 2.62 -19.23 22.14
N THR A 50 1.54 -18.46 22.01
CA THR A 50 1.53 -17.17 21.29
C THR A 50 1.51 -15.96 22.19
N LYS A 51 1.74 -16.12 23.50
CA LYS A 51 1.78 -14.97 24.39
C LYS A 51 3.03 -14.14 24.13
N LEU A 52 2.82 -12.86 23.79
CA LEU A 52 3.88 -11.90 23.53
C LEU A 52 3.72 -10.70 24.47
N LEU A 53 4.76 -10.41 25.24
CA LEU A 53 4.79 -9.27 26.16
C LEU A 53 5.63 -8.13 25.58
N PRO A 54 5.21 -6.85 25.64
CA PRO A 54 6.03 -5.73 25.19
C PRO A 54 7.38 -5.66 25.90
N ALA A 55 8.49 -5.60 25.15
CA ALA A 55 9.84 -5.53 25.70
C ALA A 55 10.30 -4.07 25.86
N LEU A 56 9.58 -3.28 26.67
CA LEU A 56 9.80 -1.82 26.77
C LEU A 56 11.22 -1.45 27.21
N GLN A 57 11.82 -2.22 28.12
CA GLN A 57 13.20 -2.01 28.55
C GLN A 57 14.18 -2.13 27.38
N VAL A 58 14.02 -3.13 26.52
CA VAL A 58 14.86 -3.34 25.34
C VAL A 58 14.64 -2.21 24.32
N LYS A 59 13.39 -1.83 24.09
CA LYS A 59 13.02 -0.71 23.21
C LYS A 59 13.72 0.59 23.63
N ASN A 60 13.64 0.93 24.91
CA ASN A 60 14.24 2.14 25.46
C ASN A 60 15.77 2.07 25.44
N MET A 61 16.34 0.90 25.72
CA MET A 61 17.79 0.68 25.65
C MET A 61 18.33 0.85 24.23
N ILE A 62 17.70 0.24 23.21
CA ILE A 62 18.10 0.41 21.80
C ILE A 62 18.08 1.89 21.42
N ARG A 63 16.99 2.61 21.73
CA ARG A 63 16.86 4.05 21.47
C ARG A 63 17.95 4.86 22.15
N ALA A 64 18.21 4.61 23.43
CA ALA A 64 19.25 5.31 24.19
C ALA A 64 20.65 5.05 23.62
N MET A 65 20.95 3.81 23.24
CA MET A 65 22.24 3.45 22.65
C MET A 65 22.44 4.08 21.27
N VAL A 66 21.41 4.10 20.42
CA VAL A 66 21.45 4.77 19.11
C VAL A 66 21.60 6.29 19.26
N SER A 67 20.87 6.89 20.21
CA SER A 67 20.92 8.33 20.48
C SER A 67 22.28 8.78 21.01
N LYS A 68 22.90 7.98 21.89
CA LYS A 68 24.24 8.25 22.45
C LYS A 68 25.39 7.86 21.53
N GLY A 69 25.11 7.33 20.33
CA GLY A 69 26.14 6.86 19.40
C GLY A 69 26.85 5.58 19.84
N ALA A 70 26.32 4.85 20.81
CA ALA A 70 26.87 3.57 21.28
C ALA A 70 26.54 2.39 20.35
N LEU A 71 25.51 2.54 19.49
CA LEU A 71 25.24 1.67 18.36
C LEU A 71 25.34 2.50 17.08
N THR A 72 26.12 2.02 16.11
CA THR A 72 26.33 2.65 14.79
C THR A 72 26.40 1.61 13.67
N GLY A 73 26.47 2.09 12.42
CA GLY A 73 26.62 1.27 11.22
C GLY A 73 25.29 0.82 10.60
N ASP A 74 25.40 0.03 9.54
CA ASP A 74 24.28 -0.29 8.62
C ASP A 74 23.03 -0.82 9.33
N LYS A 75 23.19 -1.59 10.42
CA LYS A 75 22.07 -2.13 11.19
C LYS A 75 21.27 -1.05 11.92
N VAL A 76 21.93 0.04 12.34
CA VAL A 76 21.29 1.20 12.95
C VAL A 76 20.61 2.04 11.88
N ASP A 77 21.22 2.20 10.71
CA ASP A 77 20.61 2.95 9.60
C ASP A 77 19.36 2.25 9.08
N ALA A 78 19.41 0.93 8.90
CA ALA A 78 18.24 0.12 8.58
C ALA A 78 17.15 0.21 9.66
N TRP A 79 17.54 0.25 10.94
CA TRP A 79 16.59 0.43 12.05
C TRP A 79 15.94 1.82 12.03
N ARG A 80 16.72 2.88 11.79
CA ARG A 80 16.20 4.26 11.65
C ARG A 80 15.23 4.38 10.49
N GLN A 81 15.55 3.75 9.37
CA GLN A 81 14.67 3.72 8.20
C GLN A 81 13.34 3.02 8.52
N LYS A 82 13.37 1.83 9.15
CA LYS A 82 12.13 1.14 9.56
C LYS A 82 11.32 1.91 10.61
N MET A 83 12.00 2.61 11.53
CA MET A 83 11.33 3.50 12.49
C MET A 83 10.59 4.64 11.78
N LYS A 84 11.24 5.27 10.80
CA LYS A 84 10.65 6.33 9.98
C LYS A 84 9.46 5.83 9.17
N GLU A 85 9.59 4.68 8.51
CA GLU A 85 8.48 4.06 7.76
C GLU A 85 7.28 3.76 8.66
N LYS A 86 7.53 3.28 9.89
CA LYS A 86 6.47 3.05 10.87
C LYS A 86 5.78 4.36 11.27
N GLU A 87 6.54 5.42 11.53
CA GLU A 87 5.99 6.72 11.87
C GLU A 87 5.14 7.32 10.73
N GLU A 88 5.66 7.28 9.51
CA GLU A 88 4.93 7.70 8.30
C GLU A 88 3.64 6.88 8.10
N LEU A 89 3.68 5.58 8.42
CA LEU A 89 2.50 4.72 8.36
C LEU A 89 1.44 5.11 9.40
N GLU A 90 1.83 5.37 10.64
CA GLU A 90 0.89 5.78 11.69
C GLU A 90 0.29 7.16 11.41
N GLU A 91 1.09 8.11 10.92
CA GLU A 91 0.59 9.43 10.51
C GLU A 91 -0.43 9.31 9.37
N MET A 92 -0.11 8.52 8.34
CA MET A 92 -1.03 8.27 7.22
C MET A 92 -2.34 7.63 7.68
N ARG A 93 -2.29 6.67 8.62
CA ARG A 93 -3.48 6.05 9.21
C ARG A 93 -4.31 7.07 9.97
N CYS A 94 -3.68 7.91 10.80
CA CYS A 94 -4.38 8.94 11.55
C CYS A 94 -5.10 9.92 10.61
N LEU A 95 -4.44 10.37 9.54
CA LEU A 95 -5.05 11.23 8.53
C LEU A 95 -6.22 10.54 7.82
N ALA A 96 -6.04 9.27 7.42
CA ALA A 96 -7.08 8.51 6.75
C ALA A 96 -8.30 8.27 7.66
N GLU A 97 -8.08 7.95 8.94
CA GLU A 97 -9.13 7.76 9.94
C GLU A 97 -9.83 9.09 10.30
N ALA A 98 -9.13 10.22 10.20
CA ALA A 98 -9.70 11.56 10.34
C ALA A 98 -10.53 12.01 9.12
N GLY A 99 -10.75 11.14 8.13
CA GLY A 99 -11.57 11.45 6.96
C GLY A 99 -10.82 12.07 5.78
N ASN A 100 -9.49 12.15 5.82
CA ASN A 100 -8.72 12.69 4.70
C ASN A 100 -8.72 11.69 3.52
N GLY A 101 -9.55 11.96 2.52
CA GLY A 101 -9.65 11.09 1.34
C GLY A 101 -8.34 10.93 0.55
N GLY A 102 -7.45 11.93 0.57
CA GLY A 102 -6.12 11.81 -0.06
C GLY A 102 -5.21 10.82 0.68
N ALA A 103 -5.23 10.86 2.01
CA ALA A 103 -4.52 9.90 2.85
C ALA A 103 -5.08 8.48 2.66
N MET A 104 -6.41 8.32 2.59
CA MET A 104 -7.04 7.03 2.26
C MET A 104 -6.56 6.47 0.92
N SER A 105 -6.51 7.31 -0.13
CA SER A 105 -5.97 6.93 -1.44
C SER A 105 -4.50 6.48 -1.36
N ASN A 106 -3.67 7.22 -0.64
CA ASN A 106 -2.25 6.88 -0.48
C ASN A 106 -2.04 5.60 0.33
N LEU A 107 -2.84 5.39 1.37
CA LEU A 107 -2.80 4.16 2.16
C LEU A 107 -3.20 2.95 1.30
N GLY A 108 -4.21 3.10 0.43
CA GLY A 108 -4.56 2.09 -0.55
C GLY A 108 -3.42 1.78 -1.53
N LEU A 109 -2.67 2.78 -1.97
CA LEU A 109 -1.46 2.58 -2.79
C LEU A 109 -0.37 1.80 -2.05
N TRP A 110 -0.11 2.12 -0.79
CA TRP A 110 0.91 1.43 -0.01
C TRP A 110 0.56 -0.05 0.21
N TYR A 111 -0.71 -0.38 0.41
CA TYR A 111 -1.15 -1.78 0.40
C TYR A 111 -1.03 -2.42 -0.98
N LYS A 112 -1.35 -1.71 -2.05
CA LYS A 112 -1.25 -2.26 -3.42
C LYS A 112 0.18 -2.62 -3.81
N TYR A 113 1.16 -1.80 -3.40
CA TYR A 113 2.57 -1.98 -3.77
C TYR A 113 3.43 -2.62 -2.67
N GLY A 114 2.92 -2.75 -1.45
CA GLY A 114 3.69 -3.27 -0.31
C GLY A 114 4.76 -2.29 0.15
N GLU A 115 4.40 -1.01 0.32
CA GLU A 115 5.31 0.06 0.72
C GLU A 115 5.20 0.40 2.22
N LYS A 116 6.18 1.14 2.75
CA LYS A 116 6.20 1.61 4.15
C LYS A 116 6.02 0.51 5.19
N GLY A 117 6.60 -0.66 4.93
CA GLY A 117 6.53 -1.82 5.81
C GLY A 117 5.22 -2.61 5.75
N LEU A 118 4.32 -2.31 4.81
CA LEU A 118 3.13 -3.10 4.55
C LEU A 118 3.41 -4.26 3.59
N ALA A 119 2.78 -5.40 3.84
CA ALA A 119 2.70 -6.45 2.83
C ALA A 119 1.72 -6.04 1.71
N LYS A 120 2.00 -6.50 0.49
CA LYS A 120 1.06 -6.31 -0.62
C LYS A 120 -0.27 -6.98 -0.30
N ASP A 121 -1.36 -6.23 -0.37
CA ASP A 121 -2.72 -6.67 -0.05
C ASP A 121 -3.73 -5.91 -0.93
N GLU A 122 -4.16 -6.54 -2.02
CA GLU A 122 -5.05 -5.89 -3.00
C GLU A 122 -6.47 -5.71 -2.44
N ALA A 123 -6.92 -6.56 -1.53
CA ALA A 123 -8.22 -6.42 -0.88
C ALA A 123 -8.25 -5.21 0.05
N LYS A 124 -7.21 -5.02 0.88
CA LYS A 124 -7.10 -3.79 1.69
C LYS A 124 -6.93 -2.56 0.82
N ALA A 125 -6.18 -2.64 -0.28
CA ALA A 125 -6.07 -1.53 -1.21
C ALA A 125 -7.46 -1.12 -1.74
N PHE A 126 -8.27 -2.10 -2.15
CA PHE A 126 -9.65 -1.88 -2.59
C PHE A 126 -10.49 -1.18 -1.51
N GLU A 127 -10.49 -1.69 -0.27
CA GLU A 127 -11.24 -1.08 0.84
C GLU A 127 -10.85 0.38 1.09
N TRP A 128 -9.55 0.71 1.01
CA TRP A 128 -9.09 2.09 1.19
C TRP A 128 -9.45 2.99 0.02
N PHE A 129 -9.44 2.48 -1.21
CA PHE A 129 -9.92 3.23 -2.38
C PHE A 129 -11.43 3.48 -2.31
N GLU A 130 -12.21 2.53 -1.81
CA GLU A 130 -13.65 2.68 -1.59
C GLU A 130 -13.92 3.79 -0.56
N LYS A 131 -13.29 3.73 0.62
CA LYS A 131 -13.39 4.80 1.63
C LYS A 131 -12.96 6.16 1.08
N SER A 132 -11.90 6.20 0.28
CA SER A 132 -11.40 7.42 -0.35
C SER A 132 -12.42 8.02 -1.33
N HIS A 133 -13.07 7.17 -2.13
CA HIS A 133 -14.15 7.57 -3.03
C HIS A 133 -15.37 8.08 -2.25
N GLU A 134 -15.79 7.40 -1.19
CA GLU A 134 -16.89 7.81 -0.31
C GLU A 134 -16.60 9.16 0.37
N ALA A 135 -15.33 9.43 0.70
CA ALA A 135 -14.86 10.74 1.17
C ALA A 135 -14.77 11.81 0.05
N GLY A 136 -15.26 11.52 -1.17
CA GLY A 136 -15.31 12.44 -2.30
C GLY A 136 -13.98 12.64 -3.03
N ASN A 137 -12.94 11.85 -2.74
CA ASN A 137 -11.63 12.01 -3.35
C ASN A 137 -11.58 11.50 -4.79
N VAL A 138 -11.07 12.33 -5.71
CA VAL A 138 -11.01 12.02 -7.14
C VAL A 138 -10.00 10.92 -7.44
N CYS A 139 -8.84 10.92 -6.78
CA CYS A 139 -7.83 9.88 -6.96
C CYS A 139 -8.41 8.53 -6.51
N GLY A 140 -9.07 8.49 -5.35
CA GLY A 140 -9.73 7.30 -4.81
C GLY A 140 -10.75 6.73 -5.78
N SER A 141 -11.58 7.60 -6.36
CA SER A 141 -12.55 7.25 -7.41
C SER A 141 -11.86 6.64 -8.64
N GLY A 142 -10.76 7.22 -9.10
CA GLY A 142 -9.97 6.70 -10.24
C GLY A 142 -9.32 5.35 -9.95
N TYR A 143 -8.84 5.12 -8.72
CA TYR A 143 -8.30 3.83 -8.29
C TYR A 143 -9.38 2.77 -8.16
N LEU A 144 -10.49 3.09 -7.50
CA LEU A 144 -11.63 2.19 -7.33
C LEU A 144 -12.21 1.78 -8.68
N GLY A 145 -12.37 2.74 -9.60
CA GLY A 145 -12.83 2.46 -10.95
C GLY A 145 -11.91 1.48 -11.68
N ARG A 146 -10.59 1.65 -11.54
CA ARG A 146 -9.61 0.70 -12.09
C ARG A 146 -9.67 -0.68 -11.41
N CYS A 147 -9.92 -0.75 -10.11
CA CYS A 147 -10.08 -2.03 -9.41
C CYS A 147 -11.26 -2.82 -9.97
N TYR A 148 -12.40 -2.18 -10.19
CA TYR A 148 -13.55 -2.85 -10.80
C TYR A 148 -13.31 -3.31 -12.24
N LEU A 149 -12.61 -2.51 -13.06
CA LEU A 149 -12.32 -2.90 -14.45
C LEU A 149 -11.31 -4.05 -14.57
N LEU A 150 -10.39 -4.17 -13.61
CA LEU A 150 -9.30 -5.17 -13.64
C LEU A 150 -9.54 -6.35 -12.69
N GLY A 151 -10.61 -6.32 -11.89
CA GLY A 151 -10.89 -7.31 -10.86
C GLY A 151 -9.89 -7.32 -9.69
N TYR A 152 -9.16 -6.22 -9.46
CA TYR A 152 -8.15 -6.16 -8.39
C TYR A 152 -8.80 -5.97 -7.02
N GLY A 153 -8.55 -6.93 -6.12
CA GLY A 153 -9.06 -6.89 -4.75
C GLY A 153 -10.57 -7.04 -4.62
N VAL A 154 -11.28 -7.32 -5.72
CA VAL A 154 -12.75 -7.48 -5.72
C VAL A 154 -13.10 -8.92 -5.32
N PRO A 155 -14.09 -9.16 -4.42
CA PRO A 155 -14.52 -10.51 -4.07
C PRO A 155 -14.98 -11.26 -5.33
N THR A 156 -14.45 -12.44 -5.65
CA THR A 156 -14.78 -13.15 -6.89
C THR A 156 -16.25 -13.55 -6.98
N CYS A 157 -17.01 -12.97 -7.92
CA CYS A 157 -18.34 -13.43 -8.32
C CYS A 157 -18.53 -13.16 -9.82
N GLN A 158 -18.54 -14.23 -10.63
CA GLN A 158 -18.66 -14.14 -12.10
C GLN A 158 -19.95 -13.43 -12.57
N ALA A 159 -21.02 -13.44 -11.76
CA ALA A 159 -22.28 -12.77 -12.07
C ALA A 159 -22.23 -11.24 -11.92
N LEU A 160 -21.16 -10.70 -11.31
CA LEU A 160 -20.99 -9.26 -11.09
C LEU A 160 -20.05 -8.60 -12.11
N ASP A 161 -19.48 -9.35 -13.05
CA ASP A 161 -18.47 -8.84 -13.99
C ASP A 161 -18.99 -7.66 -14.84
N GLN A 162 -20.22 -7.75 -15.38
CA GLN A 162 -20.80 -6.64 -16.15
C GLN A 162 -21.18 -5.44 -15.27
N VAL A 163 -21.68 -5.71 -14.05
CA VAL A 163 -22.07 -4.67 -13.09
C VAL A 163 -20.85 -3.90 -12.60
N TRP A 164 -19.75 -4.60 -12.30
CA TRP A 164 -18.49 -3.99 -11.91
C TRP A 164 -17.82 -3.28 -13.07
N GLN A 165 -17.84 -3.83 -14.28
CA GLN A 165 -17.33 -3.11 -15.45
C GLN A 165 -18.07 -1.78 -15.64
N SER A 166 -19.40 -1.80 -15.55
CA SER A 166 -20.22 -0.58 -15.60
C SER A 166 -19.89 0.39 -14.47
N ARG A 167 -19.78 -0.09 -13.23
CA ARG A 167 -19.40 0.74 -12.07
C ARG A 167 -17.99 1.34 -12.24
N GLY A 168 -17.04 0.55 -12.75
CA GLY A 168 -15.68 0.98 -13.03
C GLY A 168 -15.63 2.06 -14.11
N ALA A 169 -16.39 1.87 -15.19
CA ALA A 169 -16.52 2.84 -16.28
C ALA A 169 -17.11 4.17 -15.79
N THR A 170 -18.16 4.11 -14.96
CA THR A 170 -18.78 5.29 -14.35
C THR A 170 -17.79 6.04 -13.47
N LEU A 171 -17.13 5.35 -12.53
CA LEU A 171 -16.15 5.96 -11.63
C LEU A 171 -14.98 6.61 -12.36
N LEU A 172 -14.46 5.96 -13.41
CA LEU A 172 -13.41 6.55 -14.23
C LEU A 172 -13.92 7.77 -15.01
N SER A 173 -15.13 7.71 -15.56
CA SER A 173 -15.71 8.82 -16.33
C SER A 173 -15.92 10.05 -15.44
N GLU A 174 -16.44 9.84 -14.23
CA GLU A 174 -16.59 10.89 -13.22
C GLU A 174 -15.24 11.46 -12.79
N ALA A 175 -14.26 10.60 -12.47
CA ALA A 175 -12.92 11.04 -12.08
C ALA A 175 -12.22 11.83 -13.20
N ALA A 176 -12.36 11.39 -14.45
CA ALA A 176 -11.85 12.10 -15.62
C ALA A 176 -12.51 13.47 -15.80
N GLY A 177 -13.85 13.54 -15.65
CA GLY A 177 -14.59 14.81 -15.66
C GLY A 177 -14.18 15.77 -14.54
N ARG A 178 -13.77 15.23 -13.39
CA ARG A 178 -13.22 16.00 -12.25
C ARG A 178 -11.72 16.29 -12.37
N GLY A 179 -11.09 15.95 -13.50
CA GLY A 179 -9.72 16.34 -13.81
C GLY A 179 -8.63 15.35 -13.38
N SER A 180 -8.93 14.08 -13.11
CA SER A 180 -7.90 13.04 -12.90
C SER A 180 -7.21 12.68 -14.21
N LYS A 181 -5.88 12.88 -14.28
CA LYS A 181 -5.06 12.43 -15.41
C LYS A 181 -5.04 10.92 -15.53
N ARG A 182 -5.06 10.20 -14.41
CA ARG A 182 -5.06 8.74 -14.39
C ARG A 182 -6.34 8.18 -14.98
N ALA A 183 -7.48 8.75 -14.61
CA ALA A 183 -8.76 8.33 -15.14
C ALA A 183 -8.87 8.63 -16.64
N CYS A 184 -8.41 9.81 -17.07
CA CYS A 184 -8.29 10.15 -18.49
C CYS A 184 -7.40 9.14 -19.24
N PHE A 185 -6.23 8.80 -18.69
CA PHE A 185 -5.34 7.83 -19.31
C PHE A 185 -5.98 6.44 -19.42
N ASN A 186 -6.60 5.96 -18.34
CA ASN A 186 -7.21 4.63 -18.32
C ASN A 186 -8.36 4.51 -19.33
N LEU A 187 -9.19 5.54 -19.45
CA LEU A 187 -10.27 5.59 -20.46
C LEU A 187 -9.71 5.68 -21.87
N GLY A 188 -8.69 6.52 -22.10
CA GLY A 188 -8.01 6.61 -23.39
C GLY A 188 -7.45 5.26 -23.83
N PHE A 189 -6.79 4.55 -22.92
CA PHE A 189 -6.28 3.20 -23.15
C PHE A 189 -7.39 2.18 -23.40
N ALA A 190 -8.48 2.23 -22.63
CA ALA A 190 -9.60 1.31 -22.81
C ALA A 190 -10.24 1.44 -24.21
N TYR A 191 -10.43 2.67 -24.70
CA TYR A 191 -10.96 2.93 -26.04
C TYR A 191 -9.95 2.68 -27.16
N ALA A 192 -8.65 2.95 -26.96
CA ALA A 192 -7.62 2.68 -27.97
C ALA A 192 -7.50 1.18 -28.25
N GLU A 193 -7.59 0.36 -27.21
CA GLU A 193 -7.39 -1.08 -27.25
C GLU A 193 -8.69 -1.88 -27.36
N GLY A 194 -9.84 -1.28 -27.10
CA GLY A 194 -11.12 -1.99 -27.01
C GLY A 194 -11.16 -2.98 -25.84
N ARG A 195 -10.82 -2.54 -24.63
CA ARG A 195 -10.70 -3.38 -23.42
C ARG A 195 -11.74 -3.04 -22.36
N TYR A 196 -11.93 -3.93 -21.39
CA TYR A 196 -12.73 -3.70 -20.18
C TYR A 196 -14.21 -3.34 -20.46
N GLY A 197 -14.77 -3.89 -21.54
CA GLY A 197 -16.15 -3.60 -21.97
C GLY A 197 -16.28 -2.36 -22.86
N PHE A 198 -15.19 -1.66 -23.15
CA PHE A 198 -15.18 -0.53 -24.08
C PHE A 198 -14.92 -1.00 -25.52
N PRO A 199 -15.68 -0.51 -26.52
CA PRO A 199 -15.36 -0.76 -27.91
C PRO A 199 -14.08 -0.04 -28.30
N LYS A 200 -13.37 -0.57 -29.30
CA LYS A 200 -12.26 0.16 -29.92
C LYS A 200 -12.80 1.40 -30.64
N ASP A 201 -12.44 2.59 -30.17
CA ASP A 201 -12.89 3.88 -30.69
C ASP A 201 -11.77 4.92 -30.60
N GLU A 202 -11.15 5.21 -31.75
CA GLU A 202 -10.03 6.13 -31.83
C GLU A 202 -10.41 7.58 -31.47
N LYS A 203 -11.64 8.01 -31.79
CA LYS A 203 -12.09 9.38 -31.50
C LYS A 203 -12.22 9.56 -29.99
N MET A 204 -12.80 8.57 -29.30
CA MET A 204 -12.90 8.58 -27.84
C MET A 204 -11.53 8.45 -27.18
N ALA A 205 -10.64 7.59 -27.70
CA ALA A 205 -9.27 7.47 -27.21
C ALA A 205 -8.52 8.80 -27.31
N ARG A 206 -8.55 9.46 -28.48
CA ARG A 206 -7.93 10.77 -28.72
C ARG A 206 -8.50 11.84 -27.81
N ARG A 207 -9.81 11.83 -27.56
CA ARG A 207 -10.47 12.74 -26.61
C ARG A 207 -9.88 12.58 -25.21
N TYR A 208 -9.86 11.37 -24.67
CA TYR A 208 -9.41 11.12 -23.30
C TYR A 208 -7.90 11.33 -23.13
N TYR A 209 -7.07 10.93 -24.10
CA TYR A 209 -5.64 11.23 -24.05
C TYR A 209 -5.35 12.74 -24.12
N SER A 210 -6.12 13.50 -24.91
CA SER A 210 -6.02 14.96 -24.90
C SER A 210 -6.40 15.56 -23.54
N MET A 211 -7.36 14.94 -22.84
CA MET A 211 -7.71 15.33 -21.47
C MET A 211 -6.59 15.08 -20.47
N VAL A 212 -5.71 14.08 -20.67
CA VAL A 212 -4.53 13.86 -19.79
C VAL A 212 -3.62 15.10 -19.72
N VAL A 213 -3.47 15.81 -20.84
CA VAL A 213 -2.64 17.02 -20.91
C VAL A 213 -3.30 18.19 -20.17
N ARG A 214 -4.63 18.28 -20.23
CA ARG A 214 -5.41 19.41 -19.71
C ARG A 214 -5.91 19.22 -18.27
N ALA A 215 -5.97 17.98 -17.81
CA ALA A 215 -6.48 17.61 -16.49
C ALA A 215 -5.65 18.25 -15.37
N THR A 216 -6.35 18.72 -14.34
CA THR A 216 -5.77 19.55 -13.26
C THR A 216 -5.14 18.72 -12.15
N ILE A 217 -5.54 17.46 -11.97
CA ILE A 217 -5.03 16.58 -10.92
C ILE A 217 -3.92 15.70 -11.51
N ASP A 218 -2.68 15.92 -11.07
CA ASP A 218 -1.51 15.15 -11.51
C ASP A 218 -1.35 13.85 -10.73
N ASP A 219 -2.34 12.96 -10.84
CA ASP A 219 -2.36 11.65 -10.17
C ASP A 219 -1.85 10.51 -11.05
N CYS A 220 -1.26 10.78 -12.23
CA CYS A 220 -0.84 9.77 -13.20
C CYS A 220 0.70 9.67 -13.29
N ALA A 221 1.23 8.46 -13.46
CA ALA A 221 2.66 8.25 -13.63
C ALA A 221 3.20 8.94 -14.89
N ALA A 222 4.44 9.43 -14.84
CA ALA A 222 5.08 10.12 -15.97
C ALA A 222 5.06 9.29 -17.26
N ILE A 223 5.36 8.00 -17.15
CA ILE A 223 5.34 7.05 -18.28
C ILE A 223 3.97 6.96 -18.97
N ASN A 224 2.87 7.01 -18.20
CA ASN A 224 1.52 6.96 -18.76
C ASN A 224 1.15 8.28 -19.45
N LYS A 225 1.57 9.41 -18.89
CA LYS A 225 1.41 10.73 -19.51
C LYS A 225 2.16 10.80 -20.84
N GLU A 226 3.39 10.27 -20.87
CA GLU A 226 4.21 10.19 -22.06
C GLU A 226 3.60 9.24 -23.10
N ALA A 227 3.13 8.05 -22.69
CA ALA A 227 2.45 7.11 -23.57
C ALA A 227 1.21 7.74 -24.23
N ALA A 228 0.38 8.47 -23.48
CA ALA A 228 -0.74 9.22 -24.05
C ALA A 228 -0.28 10.28 -25.06
N ALA A 229 0.79 11.02 -24.74
CA ALA A 229 1.33 12.04 -25.63
C ALA A 229 1.91 11.44 -26.92
N THR A 230 2.57 10.29 -26.83
CA THR A 230 3.09 9.54 -27.99
C THR A 230 1.96 9.03 -28.86
N TRP A 231 0.96 8.38 -28.27
CA TRP A 231 -0.22 7.89 -29.00
C TRP A 231 -0.93 9.02 -29.77
N LEU A 232 -1.00 10.24 -29.21
CA LEU A 232 -1.63 11.38 -29.88
C LEU A 232 -0.87 11.90 -31.11
N ARG A 233 0.44 11.62 -31.21
CA ARG A 233 1.29 12.03 -32.34
C ARG A 233 1.26 11.04 -33.50
N GLU A 234 0.83 9.81 -33.23
CA GLU A 234 0.55 8.78 -34.23
C GLU A 234 -0.83 9.03 -34.89
#